data_AF-A0A383VIE0-F1
#
_entry.id   AF-A0A383VIE0-F1
#
_cell.length_a   1.000
_cell.length_b   1.000
_cell.length_c   1.000
_cell.angle_alpha   90.00
_cell.angle_beta   90.00
_cell.angle_gamma   90.00
#
_symmetry.space_group_name_H-M   'P 1'
#
loop_
_entity.id
_entity.type
_entity.pdbx_description
1 polymer ?
#
loop_
_entity_poly.entity_id
_entity_poly.type
_entity_poly.pdbx_seq_one_letter_code
_entity_poly.pdbx_strand_id
1 'polypeptide(L)'
;DEVFLINKSAAELAKKATAAYMAAHPGELKFVAGAVGPTNKTLSVSPSVENPAMRGITYDEVVDAYYGQLQGLYAGGVDMFLVETIFDTLNAKAAVYALEKFFADTGVRIPVFISGTIVDNSGRTLSGQTNEAFWNSISHAKPMAVGLNCALGATDMKKYIANLSACADCFVFCYPNAGLPNAMGGYDQKGPEMAEEIRP
;
A
#
# COMPACT_ATOMS: atom_id res chain seq x y z
N ASP A 1 8.80 -9.22 -18.93
CA ASP A 1 9.22 -8.04 -19.73
C ASP A 1 8.28 -6.86 -19.61
N GLU A 2 6.99 -7.00 -19.93
CA GLU A 2 6.03 -5.87 -19.87
C GLU A 2 5.85 -5.30 -18.46
N VAL A 3 5.76 -6.15 -17.43
CA VAL A 3 5.67 -5.72 -16.02
C VAL A 3 6.82 -4.76 -15.67
N PHE A 4 8.05 -5.11 -16.04
CA PHE A 4 9.22 -4.29 -15.79
C PHE A 4 9.14 -2.94 -16.53
N LEU A 5 8.82 -2.97 -17.82
CA LEU A 5 8.77 -1.77 -18.67
C LEU A 5 7.68 -0.79 -18.22
N ILE A 6 6.50 -1.30 -17.86
CA ILE A 6 5.38 -0.47 -17.36
C ILE A 6 5.79 0.23 -16.06
N ASN A 7 6.32 -0.52 -15.09
CA ASN A 7 6.71 0.04 -13.80
C ASN A 7 7.87 1.02 -13.91
N LYS A 8 8.90 0.71 -14.72
CA LYS A 8 10.02 1.62 -14.98
C LYS A 8 9.54 2.93 -15.62
N SER A 9 8.71 2.83 -16.65
CA SER A 9 8.20 4.00 -17.36
C SER A 9 7.31 4.86 -16.46
N ALA A 10 6.44 4.25 -15.65
CA ALA A 10 5.61 4.97 -14.69
C ALA A 10 6.45 5.74 -13.65
N ALA A 11 7.46 5.09 -13.08
CA ALA A 11 8.39 5.71 -12.14
C ALA A 11 9.19 6.86 -12.79
N GLU A 12 9.72 6.68 -14.00
CA GLU A 12 10.44 7.72 -14.74
C GLU A 12 9.56 8.94 -15.02
N LEU A 13 8.28 8.73 -15.37
CA LEU A 13 7.32 9.82 -15.59
C LEU A 13 7.08 10.60 -14.29
N ALA A 14 6.89 9.92 -13.16
CA ALA A 14 6.74 10.56 -11.86
C ALA A 14 8.01 11.33 -11.44
N LYS A 15 9.21 10.76 -11.70
CA LYS A 15 10.49 11.46 -11.43
C LYS A 15 10.68 12.69 -12.30
N LYS A 16 10.28 12.65 -13.57
CA LYS A 16 10.30 13.83 -14.45
C LYS A 16 9.35 14.92 -13.94
N ALA A 17 8.14 14.56 -13.53
CA ALA A 17 7.16 15.51 -13.00
C ALA A 17 7.64 16.17 -11.70
N THR A 18 8.17 15.38 -10.76
CA THR A 18 8.72 15.90 -9.49
C THR A 18 9.95 16.76 -9.71
N ALA A 19 10.86 16.39 -10.63
CA ALA A 19 12.02 17.21 -10.98
C ALA A 19 11.61 18.56 -11.59
N ALA A 20 10.65 18.57 -12.53
CA ALA A 20 10.13 19.80 -13.12
C ALA A 20 9.46 20.70 -12.06
N TYR A 21 8.70 20.11 -11.13
CA TYR A 21 8.10 20.85 -10.03
C TYR A 21 9.15 21.49 -9.12
N MET A 22 10.16 20.73 -8.68
CA MET A 22 11.21 21.23 -7.78
C MET A 22 12.10 22.29 -8.46
N ALA A 23 12.30 22.21 -9.78
CA ALA A 23 12.98 23.26 -10.54
C ALA A 23 12.19 24.58 -10.56
N ALA A 24 10.86 24.51 -10.57
CA ALA A 24 9.97 25.68 -10.53
C ALA A 24 9.71 26.20 -9.10
N HIS A 25 9.95 25.38 -8.06
CA HIS A 25 9.69 25.72 -6.65
C HIS A 25 10.94 25.45 -5.79
N PRO A 26 11.98 26.32 -5.87
CA PRO A 26 13.22 26.11 -5.14
C PRO A 26 13.01 26.01 -3.63
N GLY A 27 13.61 24.99 -3.01
CA GLY A 27 13.49 24.72 -1.56
C GLY A 27 12.37 23.75 -1.19
N GLU A 28 11.44 23.45 -2.09
CA GLU A 28 10.46 22.38 -1.88
C GLU A 28 11.01 21.01 -2.34
N LEU A 29 10.80 19.99 -1.52
CA LEU A 29 11.14 18.61 -1.86
C LEU A 29 9.89 17.83 -2.24
N LYS A 30 10.02 16.97 -3.26
CA LYS A 30 9.00 16.02 -3.69
C LYS A 30 9.65 14.67 -3.89
N PHE A 31 8.94 13.62 -3.47
CA PHE A 31 9.39 12.23 -3.54
C PHE A 31 8.43 11.42 -4.40
N VAL A 32 8.94 10.33 -4.98
CA VAL A 32 8.16 9.36 -5.74
C VAL A 32 8.14 8.04 -4.97
N ALA A 33 6.94 7.62 -4.56
CA ALA A 33 6.70 6.30 -4.03
C ALA A 33 6.37 5.32 -5.17
N GLY A 34 7.09 4.21 -5.22
CA GLY A 34 6.75 3.07 -6.08
C GLY A 34 5.59 2.30 -5.50
N ALA A 35 4.39 2.53 -6.03
CA ALA A 35 3.16 1.87 -5.64
C ALA A 35 3.19 0.37 -5.98
N VAL A 36 3.00 -0.46 -4.96
CA VAL A 36 2.89 -1.92 -5.04
C VAL A 36 1.52 -2.29 -4.48
N GLY A 37 0.52 -2.27 -5.36
CA GLY A 37 -0.85 -2.62 -5.01
C GLY A 37 -1.04 -4.12 -4.81
N PRO A 38 -2.20 -4.54 -4.27
CA PRO A 38 -2.50 -5.94 -4.09
C PRO A 38 -2.71 -6.62 -5.43
N THR A 39 -2.40 -7.91 -5.52
CA THR A 39 -2.80 -8.72 -6.67
C THR A 39 -4.32 -8.93 -6.66
N ASN A 40 -4.90 -9.29 -7.81
CA ASN A 40 -6.32 -9.68 -7.90
C ASN A 40 -6.61 -11.08 -7.33
N LYS A 41 -5.62 -11.73 -6.69
CA LYS A 41 -5.72 -13.08 -6.12
C LYS A 41 -5.41 -13.02 -4.63
N THR A 42 -6.26 -13.62 -3.82
CA THR A 42 -6.00 -13.83 -2.39
C THR A 42 -5.20 -15.12 -2.18
N LEU A 43 -4.27 -15.09 -1.23
CA LEU A 43 -3.57 -16.26 -0.71
C LEU A 43 -4.28 -16.83 0.53
N SER A 44 -4.90 -15.98 1.35
CA SER A 44 -5.56 -16.41 2.59
C SER A 44 -6.99 -16.89 2.37
N VAL A 45 -7.68 -16.38 1.36
CA VAL A 45 -9.11 -16.66 1.09
C VAL A 45 -9.26 -17.54 -0.15
N SER A 46 -10.11 -18.58 -0.06
CA SER A 46 -10.45 -19.42 -1.21
C SER A 46 -11.30 -18.62 -2.21
N PRO A 47 -11.06 -18.77 -3.52
CA PRO A 47 -11.95 -18.21 -4.54
C PRO A 47 -13.29 -18.95 -4.63
N SER A 48 -13.46 -20.09 -3.97
CA SER A 48 -14.69 -20.90 -3.98
C SER A 48 -15.22 -21.10 -2.57
N VAL A 49 -16.47 -20.70 -2.35
CA VAL A 49 -17.21 -20.93 -1.09
C VAL A 49 -17.42 -22.43 -0.84
N GLU A 50 -17.60 -23.21 -1.90
CA GLU A 50 -17.84 -24.66 -1.82
C GLU A 50 -16.57 -25.46 -1.54
N ASN A 51 -15.40 -24.89 -1.83
CA ASN A 51 -14.11 -25.53 -1.58
C ASN A 51 -13.17 -24.60 -0.78
N PRO A 52 -13.24 -24.60 0.56
CA PRO A 52 -12.43 -23.72 1.39
C PRO A 52 -10.92 -24.01 1.34
N ALA A 53 -10.52 -25.20 0.86
CA ALA A 53 -9.12 -25.59 0.70
C ALA A 53 -8.48 -25.08 -0.61
N MET A 54 -9.29 -24.70 -1.61
CA MET A 54 -8.78 -24.24 -2.90
C MET A 54 -8.00 -22.93 -2.76
N ARG A 55 -6.90 -22.79 -3.51
CA ARG A 55 -6.16 -21.54 -3.70
C ARG A 55 -5.98 -21.28 -5.19
N GLY A 56 -6.19 -20.03 -5.60
CA GLY A 56 -6.13 -19.64 -7.01
C GLY A 56 -4.75 -19.20 -7.49
N ILE A 57 -3.78 -19.11 -6.57
CA ILE A 57 -2.39 -18.75 -6.80
C ILE A 57 -1.54 -19.28 -5.63
N THR A 58 -0.27 -19.53 -5.85
CA THR A 58 0.69 -19.93 -4.82
C THR A 58 1.47 -18.73 -4.25
N TYR A 59 2.09 -18.93 -3.08
CA TYR A 59 2.89 -17.88 -2.44
C TYR A 59 4.07 -17.45 -3.33
N ASP A 60 4.78 -18.42 -3.91
CA ASP A 60 5.96 -18.16 -4.75
C ASP A 60 5.59 -17.39 -6.03
N GLU A 61 4.47 -17.73 -6.67
CA GLU A 61 3.97 -16.97 -7.82
C GLU A 61 3.68 -15.49 -7.48
N VAL A 62 3.13 -15.22 -6.29
CA VAL A 62 2.89 -13.85 -5.81
C VAL A 62 4.21 -13.14 -5.50
N VAL A 63 5.18 -13.83 -4.90
CA VAL A 63 6.53 -13.30 -4.65
C VAL A 63 7.21 -12.91 -5.96
N ASP A 64 7.18 -13.77 -6.97
CA ASP A 64 7.81 -13.53 -8.26
C ASP A 64 7.17 -12.34 -8.98
N ALA A 65 5.84 -12.22 -8.90
CA ALA A 65 5.11 -11.08 -9.46
C ALA A 65 5.53 -9.76 -8.79
N TYR A 66 5.58 -9.72 -7.46
CA TYR A 66 6.06 -8.53 -6.74
C TYR A 66 7.51 -8.23 -7.04
N TYR A 67 8.39 -9.23 -7.07
CA TYR A 67 9.81 -9.04 -7.36
C TYR A 67 10.02 -8.38 -8.73
N GLY A 68 9.32 -8.85 -9.77
CA GLY A 68 9.39 -8.26 -11.10
C GLY A 68 8.90 -6.80 -11.15
N GLN A 69 7.85 -6.47 -10.39
CA GLN A 69 7.37 -5.09 -10.24
C GLN A 69 8.40 -4.20 -9.53
N LEU A 70 8.98 -4.66 -8.42
CA LEU A 70 9.97 -3.93 -7.63
C LEU A 70 11.21 -3.57 -8.45
N GLN A 71 11.69 -4.50 -9.28
CA GLN A 71 12.81 -4.26 -10.19
C GLN A 71 12.52 -3.12 -11.17
N GLY A 72 11.32 -3.12 -11.77
CA GLY A 72 10.90 -2.05 -12.69
C GLY A 72 10.81 -0.71 -12.01
N LEU A 73 10.12 -0.64 -10.86
CA LEU A 73 9.97 0.58 -10.07
C LEU A 73 11.33 1.16 -9.66
N TYR A 74 12.22 0.33 -9.11
CA TYR A 74 13.57 0.77 -8.71
C TYR A 74 14.40 1.26 -9.90
N ALA A 75 14.36 0.55 -11.03
CA ALA A 75 15.05 0.96 -12.26
C ALA A 75 14.54 2.29 -12.82
N GLY A 76 13.30 2.69 -12.49
CA GLY A 76 12.75 4.00 -12.82
C GLY A 76 13.06 5.10 -11.81
N GLY A 77 13.74 4.78 -10.70
CA GLY A 77 14.30 5.75 -9.76
C GLY A 77 13.35 6.21 -8.65
N VAL A 78 12.42 5.36 -8.21
CA VAL A 78 11.57 5.65 -7.04
C VAL A 78 12.41 5.89 -5.78
N ASP A 79 11.94 6.80 -4.93
CA ASP A 79 12.62 7.19 -3.69
C ASP A 79 12.28 6.26 -2.51
N MET A 80 11.14 5.57 -2.60
CA MET A 80 10.65 4.62 -1.61
C MET A 80 9.69 3.62 -2.27
N PHE A 81 9.45 2.48 -1.61
CA PHE A 81 8.36 1.57 -1.98
C PHE A 81 7.14 1.79 -1.09
N LEU A 82 5.95 1.69 -1.67
CA LEU A 82 4.67 1.76 -0.97
C LEU A 82 3.87 0.49 -1.27
N VAL A 83 3.88 -0.47 -0.36
CA VAL A 83 3.00 -1.64 -0.43
C VAL A 83 1.63 -1.21 0.10
N GLU A 84 0.65 -1.09 -0.78
CA GLU A 84 -0.63 -0.43 -0.45
C GLU A 84 -1.85 -1.29 -0.71
N THR A 85 -2.99 -0.82 -0.20
CA THR A 85 -4.31 -1.43 -0.36
C THR A 85 -4.31 -2.90 0.05
N ILE A 86 -3.59 -3.24 1.12
CA ILE A 86 -3.49 -4.61 1.60
C ILE A 86 -4.83 -5.01 2.22
N PHE A 87 -5.56 -5.87 1.52
CA PHE A 87 -6.74 -6.54 2.04
C PHE A 87 -6.45 -7.98 2.52
N ASP A 88 -5.37 -8.61 2.03
CA ASP A 88 -4.90 -9.94 2.41
C ASP A 88 -3.48 -9.85 2.99
N THR A 89 -3.36 -10.16 4.28
CA THR A 89 -2.09 -10.11 5.01
C THR A 89 -1.06 -11.11 4.47
N LEU A 90 -1.49 -12.26 3.93
CA LEU A 90 -0.54 -13.22 3.36
C LEU A 90 0.06 -12.68 2.05
N ASN A 91 -0.70 -11.92 1.26
CA ASN A 91 -0.17 -11.17 0.13
C ASN A 91 0.82 -10.09 0.58
N ALA A 92 0.56 -9.40 1.69
CA ALA A 92 1.51 -8.44 2.22
C ALA A 92 2.83 -9.09 2.65
N LYS A 93 2.77 -10.27 3.27
CA LYS A 93 3.98 -11.03 3.62
C LYS A 93 4.75 -11.49 2.38
N ALA A 94 4.07 -11.86 1.31
CA ALA A 94 4.71 -12.14 0.01
C ALA A 94 5.41 -10.89 -0.55
N ALA A 95 4.77 -9.72 -0.50
CA ALA A 95 5.38 -8.45 -0.92
C ALA A 95 6.60 -8.08 -0.07
N VAL A 96 6.51 -8.23 1.26
CA VAL A 96 7.62 -8.03 2.20
C VAL A 96 8.77 -8.97 1.88
N TYR A 97 8.49 -10.25 1.63
CA TYR A 97 9.53 -11.20 1.26
C TYR A 97 10.20 -10.83 -0.07
N ALA A 98 9.43 -10.43 -1.08
CA ALA A 98 9.95 -9.97 -2.36
C ALA A 98 10.84 -8.71 -2.20
N LEU A 99 10.45 -7.77 -1.33
CA LEU A 99 11.26 -6.59 -0.97
C LEU A 99 12.60 -7.00 -0.33
N GLU A 100 12.57 -7.85 0.70
CA GLU A 100 13.79 -8.28 1.37
C GLU A 100 14.72 -9.08 0.44
N LYS A 101 14.14 -9.92 -0.42
CA LYS A 101 14.89 -10.61 -1.48
C LYS A 101 15.51 -9.61 -2.46
N PHE A 102 14.75 -8.62 -2.92
CA PHE A 102 15.25 -7.58 -3.82
C PHE A 102 16.41 -6.79 -3.19
N PHE A 103 16.29 -6.41 -1.91
CA PHE A 103 17.35 -5.73 -1.19
C PHE A 103 18.60 -6.60 -1.02
N ALA A 104 18.44 -7.89 -0.74
CA ALA A 104 19.56 -8.82 -0.65
C ALA A 104 20.28 -9.01 -2.00
N ASP A 105 19.52 -9.15 -3.09
CA ASP A 105 20.07 -9.40 -4.43
C ASP A 105 20.78 -8.18 -5.02
N THR A 106 20.33 -6.97 -4.68
CA THR A 106 20.84 -5.72 -5.25
C THR A 106 21.82 -4.98 -4.33
N GLY A 107 21.85 -5.31 -3.04
CA GLY A 107 22.63 -4.59 -2.03
C GLY A 107 22.11 -3.18 -1.73
N VAL A 108 20.91 -2.83 -2.18
CA VAL A 108 20.28 -1.52 -1.95
C VAL A 108 19.19 -1.64 -0.89
N ARG A 109 18.94 -0.55 -0.15
CA ARG A 109 17.77 -0.46 0.73
C ARG A 109 17.24 0.98 0.73
N ILE A 110 16.03 1.14 0.22
CA ILE A 110 15.28 2.40 0.27
C ILE A 110 14.12 2.26 1.27
N PRO A 111 13.54 3.38 1.75
CA PRO A 111 12.40 3.33 2.66
C PRO A 111 11.23 2.50 2.12
N VAL A 112 10.53 1.82 3.03
CA VAL A 112 9.33 1.03 2.73
C VAL A 112 8.18 1.55 3.57
N PHE A 113 7.06 1.83 2.92
CA PHE A 113 5.79 2.19 3.51
C PHE A 113 4.81 1.03 3.28
N ILE A 114 4.01 0.71 4.29
CA ILE A 114 3.03 -0.38 4.22
C ILE A 114 1.65 0.17 4.60
N SER A 115 0.66 0.00 3.74
CA SER A 115 -0.70 0.49 3.96
C SER A 115 -1.73 -0.64 3.88
N GLY A 116 -2.45 -0.84 4.98
CA GLY A 116 -3.59 -1.75 5.06
C GLY A 116 -4.89 -1.12 4.59
N THR A 117 -5.87 -1.96 4.28
CA THR A 117 -7.25 -1.52 4.03
C THR A 117 -8.20 -2.24 4.97
N ILE A 118 -8.88 -1.46 5.80
CA ILE A 118 -10.03 -1.90 6.59
C ILE A 118 -11.26 -1.79 5.70
N VAL A 119 -11.93 -2.93 5.44
CA VAL A 119 -12.92 -3.01 4.36
C VAL A 119 -14.27 -2.40 4.72
N ASP A 120 -14.59 -2.30 6.02
CA ASP A 120 -15.83 -1.72 6.51
C ASP A 120 -15.72 -1.30 8.00
N ASN A 121 -16.83 -0.83 8.56
CA ASN A 121 -16.91 -0.38 9.95
C ASN A 121 -16.76 -1.50 11.00
N SER A 122 -16.58 -2.77 10.60
CA SER A 122 -16.19 -3.85 11.52
C SER A 122 -14.75 -3.70 12.03
N GLY A 123 -13.91 -2.93 11.34
CA GLY A 123 -12.51 -2.73 11.72
C GLY A 123 -11.58 -3.87 11.35
N ARG A 124 -11.90 -4.60 10.29
CA ARG A 124 -11.11 -5.74 9.82
C ARG A 124 -10.66 -5.57 8.37
N THR A 125 -9.52 -6.18 8.04
CA THR A 125 -9.14 -6.46 6.64
C THR A 125 -10.06 -7.51 6.03
N LEU A 126 -9.99 -7.72 4.71
CA LEU A 126 -10.73 -8.81 4.05
C LEU A 126 -10.31 -10.20 4.59
N SER A 127 -9.04 -10.35 4.97
CA SER A 127 -8.53 -11.54 5.66
C SER A 127 -8.96 -11.65 7.14
N GLY A 128 -9.75 -10.71 7.65
CA GLY A 128 -10.35 -10.75 8.99
C GLY A 128 -9.48 -10.22 10.12
N GLN A 129 -8.33 -9.60 9.83
CA GLN A 129 -7.42 -9.08 10.85
C GLN A 129 -7.81 -7.69 11.34
N THR A 130 -7.67 -7.45 12.64
CA THR A 130 -7.71 -6.10 13.23
C THR A 130 -6.40 -5.34 12.94
N ASN A 131 -6.35 -4.03 13.22
CA ASN A 131 -5.15 -3.21 13.09
C ASN A 131 -3.93 -3.78 13.83
N GLU A 132 -4.11 -4.22 15.07
CA GLU A 132 -3.04 -4.77 15.91
C GLU A 132 -2.56 -6.12 15.37
N ALA A 133 -3.50 -6.96 14.92
CA ALA A 133 -3.16 -8.24 14.31
C ALA A 133 -2.42 -8.06 12.98
N PHE A 134 -2.83 -7.08 12.17
CA PHE A 134 -2.16 -6.70 10.94
C PHE A 134 -0.73 -6.22 11.21
N TRP A 135 -0.57 -5.26 12.12
CA TRP A 135 0.75 -4.74 12.51
C TRP A 135 1.68 -5.84 13.00
N ASN A 136 1.23 -6.67 13.94
CA ASN A 136 2.03 -7.81 14.45
C ASN A 136 2.42 -8.80 13.35
N SER A 137 1.61 -8.92 12.29
CA SER A 137 1.89 -9.82 11.16
C SER A 137 2.98 -9.29 10.23
N ILE A 138 3.21 -7.97 10.17
CA ILE A 138 4.11 -7.32 9.20
C ILE A 138 5.25 -6.52 9.83
N SER A 139 5.26 -6.32 11.15
CA SER A 139 6.27 -5.52 11.87
C SER A 139 7.70 -5.99 11.68
N HIS A 140 7.89 -7.29 11.43
CA HIS A 140 9.19 -7.88 11.09
C HIS A 140 9.86 -7.26 9.85
N ALA A 141 9.10 -6.61 8.96
CA ALA A 141 9.60 -5.87 7.80
C ALA A 141 10.31 -4.56 8.19
N LYS A 142 10.10 -4.06 9.41
CA LYS A 142 10.62 -2.78 9.92
C LYS A 142 10.39 -1.63 8.91
N PRO A 143 9.14 -1.38 8.48
CA PRO A 143 8.86 -0.31 7.54
C PRO A 143 9.18 1.05 8.18
N MET A 144 9.45 2.05 7.35
CA MET A 144 9.57 3.43 7.82
C MET A 144 8.24 3.94 8.34
N ALA A 145 7.14 3.58 7.68
CA ALA A 145 5.80 3.95 8.08
C ALA A 145 4.77 2.85 7.80
N VAL A 146 3.74 2.77 8.65
CA VAL A 146 2.57 1.92 8.47
C VAL A 146 1.29 2.76 8.47
N GLY A 147 0.33 2.44 7.62
CA GLY A 147 -0.84 3.28 7.43
C GLY A 147 -2.08 2.55 6.99
N LEU A 148 -3.13 3.34 6.73
CA LEU A 148 -4.37 2.85 6.14
C LEU A 148 -4.78 3.70 4.94
N ASN A 149 -5.40 3.06 3.97
CA ASN A 149 -5.93 3.71 2.79
C ASN A 149 -7.16 3.02 2.23
N CYS A 150 -7.89 3.77 1.39
CA CYS A 150 -9.08 3.32 0.68
C CYS A 150 -10.23 2.93 1.65
N ALA A 151 -11.31 2.39 1.07
CA ALA A 151 -12.54 1.87 1.68
C ALA A 151 -13.36 2.84 2.53
N LEU A 152 -12.72 3.56 3.45
CA LEU A 152 -13.33 4.45 4.42
C LEU A 152 -13.03 5.91 4.10
N GLY A 153 -13.99 6.78 4.43
CA GLY A 153 -13.77 8.23 4.48
C GLY A 153 -12.90 8.64 5.66
N ALA A 154 -12.45 9.90 5.66
CA ALA A 154 -11.56 10.43 6.69
C ALA A 154 -12.13 10.29 8.11
N THR A 155 -13.40 10.67 8.29
CA THR A 155 -14.10 10.57 9.59
C THR A 155 -14.12 9.13 10.14
N ASP A 156 -14.48 8.15 9.31
CA ASP A 156 -14.56 6.74 9.72
C ASP A 156 -13.18 6.14 10.00
N MET A 157 -12.16 6.58 9.28
CA MET A 157 -10.79 6.06 9.38
C MET A 157 -10.07 6.50 10.67
N LYS A 158 -10.45 7.63 11.29
CA LYS A 158 -9.76 8.19 12.48
C LYS A 158 -9.54 7.18 13.60
N LYS A 159 -10.58 6.42 13.96
CA LYS A 159 -10.50 5.44 15.06
C LYS A 159 -9.51 4.31 14.76
N TYR A 160 -9.40 3.90 13.49
CA TYR A 160 -8.48 2.83 13.08
C TYR A 160 -7.03 3.33 13.00
N ILE A 161 -6.83 4.59 12.61
CA ILE A 161 -5.52 5.25 12.70
C ILE A 161 -5.08 5.40 14.15
N ALA A 162 -5.98 5.77 15.07
CA ALA A 162 -5.67 5.82 16.49
C ALA A 162 -5.23 4.45 17.04
N ASN A 163 -5.95 3.37 16.69
CA ASN A 163 -5.57 2.01 17.09
C ASN A 163 -4.20 1.59 16.54
N LEU A 164 -3.95 1.88 15.25
CA LEU A 164 -2.67 1.58 14.62
C LEU A 164 -1.52 2.39 15.26
N SER A 165 -1.75 3.68 15.53
CA SER A 165 -0.78 4.55 16.21
C SER A 165 -0.49 4.13 17.65
N ALA A 166 -1.41 3.44 18.31
CA ALA A 166 -1.19 2.94 19.67
C ALA A 166 -0.31 1.68 19.72
N CYS A 167 -0.18 0.94 18.61
CA CYS A 167 0.56 -0.33 18.57
C CYS A 167 1.79 -0.34 17.64
N ALA A 168 1.85 0.55 16.65
CA ALA A 168 2.98 0.67 15.73
C ALA A 168 4.20 1.33 16.40
N ASP A 169 5.40 0.82 16.11
CA ASP A 169 6.68 1.39 16.57
C ASP A 169 7.40 2.24 15.52
N CYS A 170 6.70 2.56 14.42
CA CYS A 170 7.17 3.38 13.30
C CYS A 170 6.20 4.54 13.00
N PHE A 171 6.48 5.35 11.98
CA PHE A 171 5.58 6.44 11.61
C PHE A 171 4.21 5.92 11.18
N VAL A 172 3.14 6.68 11.46
CA VAL A 172 1.78 6.34 11.03
C VAL A 172 1.26 7.34 10.01
N PHE A 173 0.64 6.84 8.94
CA PHE A 173 0.11 7.67 7.85
C PHE A 173 -1.29 7.21 7.40
N CYS A 174 -2.00 8.08 6.70
CA CYS A 174 -3.29 7.75 6.11
C CYS A 174 -3.57 8.55 4.83
N TYR A 175 -4.36 7.95 3.93
CA TYR A 175 -4.89 8.62 2.74
C TYR A 175 -6.29 8.03 2.45
N PRO A 176 -7.32 8.55 3.15
CA PRO A 176 -8.69 8.04 3.07
C PRO A 176 -9.38 8.41 1.74
N ASN A 177 -10.54 7.81 1.50
CA ASN A 177 -11.41 8.21 0.39
C ASN A 177 -12.09 9.56 0.66
N ALA A 178 -12.56 10.21 -0.40
CA ALA A 178 -13.39 11.42 -0.33
C ALA A 178 -14.84 11.07 0.09
N GLY A 179 -15.00 10.52 1.29
CA GLY A 179 -16.24 9.91 1.76
C GLY A 179 -16.48 8.52 1.16
N LEU A 180 -17.70 8.00 1.34
CA LEU A 180 -18.14 6.75 0.71
C LEU A 180 -18.65 7.02 -0.72
N PRO A 181 -18.50 6.06 -1.65
CA PRO A 181 -19.04 6.20 -2.99
C PRO A 181 -20.57 6.27 -2.95
N ASN A 182 -21.15 7.17 -3.75
CA ASN A 182 -22.59 7.28 -3.93
C ASN A 182 -23.13 6.16 -4.82
N ALA A 183 -24.46 6.10 -5.00
CA ALA A 183 -25.11 5.06 -5.81
C ALA A 183 -24.65 5.00 -7.28
N MET A 184 -24.02 6.08 -7.79
CA MET A 184 -23.46 6.16 -9.14
C MET A 184 -21.96 5.86 -9.19
N GLY A 185 -21.34 5.46 -8.07
CA GLY A 185 -19.92 5.18 -7.96
C GLY A 185 -19.03 6.43 -7.90
N GLY A 186 -19.62 7.63 -7.78
CA GLY A 186 -18.90 8.89 -7.62
C GLY A 186 -18.66 9.24 -6.15
N TYR A 187 -17.80 10.23 -5.91
CA TYR A 187 -17.55 10.79 -4.57
C TYR A 187 -18.09 12.22 -4.51
N ASP A 188 -19.02 12.46 -3.59
CA ASP A 188 -19.69 13.75 -3.47
C ASP A 188 -18.86 14.76 -2.67
N GLN A 189 -18.09 14.28 -1.68
CA GLN A 189 -17.25 15.10 -0.81
C GLN A 189 -16.22 15.89 -1.62
N LYS A 190 -16.08 17.18 -1.31
CA LYS A 190 -15.15 18.08 -1.99
C LYS A 190 -13.83 18.21 -1.23
N GLY A 191 -12.80 18.66 -1.95
CA GLY A 191 -11.45 18.86 -1.40
C GLY A 191 -11.41 19.66 -0.09
N PRO A 192 -12.09 20.82 0.03
CA PRO A 192 -12.12 21.59 1.28
C PRO A 192 -12.74 20.83 2.46
N GLU A 193 -13.80 20.05 2.21
CA GLU A 193 -14.47 19.26 3.24
C GLU A 193 -13.54 18.13 3.74
N MET A 194 -12.94 17.39 2.80
CA MET A 194 -11.96 16.35 3.11
C MET A 194 -10.76 16.94 3.89
N ALA A 195 -10.28 18.12 3.51
CA ALA A 195 -9.15 18.78 4.16
C ALA A 195 -9.43 19.16 5.62
N GLU A 196 -10.67 19.52 5.97
CA GLU A 196 -11.08 19.73 7.36
C GLU A 196 -11.18 18.40 8.12
N GLU A 197 -11.72 17.35 7.51
CA GLU A 197 -11.89 16.06 8.17
C GLU A 197 -10.57 15.35 8.48
N ILE A 198 -9.54 15.48 7.63
CA ILE A 198 -8.22 14.86 7.86
C ILE A 198 -7.37 15.59 8.91
N ARG A 199 -7.84 16.73 9.44
CA ARG A 199 -7.11 17.41 10.53
C ARG A 199 -7.04 16.48 11.77
N PRO A 200 -5.88 16.45 12.45
CA PRO A 200 -5.69 15.70 13.69
C PRO A 200 -6.75 16.03 14.74
#